data_AF-A0A318KRE2-F1
#
_entry.id   AF-A0A318KRE2-F1
#
_cell.length_a   1.000
_cell.length_b   1.000
_cell.length_c   1.000
_cell.angle_alpha   90.00
_cell.angle_beta   90.00
_cell.angle_gamma   90.00
#
_symmetry.space_group_name_H-M   'P 1'
#
loop_
_entity.id
_entity.type
_entity.pdbx_description
1 polymer ?
#
loop_
_entity_poly.entity_id
_entity_poly.type
_entity_poly.pdbx_seq_one_letter_code
_entity_poly.pdbx_strand_id
1 'polypeptide(L)'
;PIGFVFQQFNLIPSLSVLDNVALPLLYQGLAPAVRAAQSLAVLETLGIADKAGQRPDDLSGGQKQRVAIARALVAQPALMIADEPTGSLDPRHADEVMTLLCELNQAGMALVMVTHDLVLAARAKSRWRIAAGRIVHD
;
A
#
# COMPACT_ATOMS: atom_id res chain seq x y z
N PRO A 1 -11.80 -0.01 -8.90
CA PRO A 1 -11.89 -0.06 -7.42
C PRO A 1 -10.95 0.99 -6.81
N ILE A 2 -11.16 1.36 -5.54
CA ILE A 2 -10.25 2.24 -4.79
C ILE A 2 -9.33 1.35 -3.94
N GLY A 3 -8.03 1.62 -3.97
CA GLY A 3 -7.05 1.02 -3.07
C GLY A 3 -6.83 1.92 -1.86
N PHE A 4 -6.72 1.34 -0.66
CA PHE A 4 -6.51 2.09 0.57
C PHE A 4 -5.37 1.49 1.39
N VAL A 5 -4.43 2.33 1.81
CA VAL A 5 -3.33 1.99 2.72
C VAL A 5 -3.51 2.79 4.01
N PHE A 6 -3.61 2.07 5.13
CA PHE A 6 -3.81 2.64 6.47
C PHE A 6 -2.47 2.81 7.20
N GLN A 7 -2.40 3.81 8.07
CA GLN A 7 -1.25 4.04 8.96
C GLN A 7 -0.91 2.82 9.84
N GLN A 8 -1.94 2.07 10.30
CA GLN A 8 -1.78 0.91 11.19
C GLN A 8 -1.77 -0.45 10.44
N PHE A 9 -1.54 -0.45 9.13
CA PHE A 9 -1.57 -1.60 8.20
C PHE A 9 -2.94 -2.29 8.04
N ASN A 10 -3.72 -2.41 9.13
CA ASN A 10 -5.00 -3.11 9.22
C ASN A 10 -4.97 -4.50 8.57
N LEU A 11 -3.89 -5.26 8.78
CA LEU A 11 -3.79 -6.66 8.33
C LEU A 11 -4.62 -7.55 9.25
N ILE A 12 -5.22 -8.60 8.69
CA ILE A 12 -6.00 -9.59 9.46
C ILE A 12 -5.03 -10.62 10.04
N PRO A 13 -4.84 -10.69 11.38
CA PRO A 13 -3.78 -11.50 11.99
C PRO A 13 -3.93 -13.00 11.79
N SER A 14 -5.18 -13.48 11.64
CA SER A 14 -5.49 -14.90 11.44
C SER A 14 -5.22 -15.40 10.02
N LEU A 15 -4.98 -14.49 9.07
CA LEU A 15 -4.74 -14.82 7.66
C LEU A 15 -3.24 -14.84 7.35
N SER A 16 -2.83 -15.64 6.37
CA SER A 16 -1.49 -15.55 5.82
C SER A 16 -1.28 -14.21 5.10
N VAL A 17 -0.03 -13.87 4.78
CA VAL A 17 0.29 -12.73 3.91
C VAL A 17 -0.40 -12.85 2.56
N LEU A 18 -0.33 -14.03 1.93
CA LEU A 18 -0.98 -14.28 0.64
C LEU A 18 -2.49 -14.05 0.71
N ASP A 19 -3.14 -14.55 1.78
CA ASP A 19 -4.57 -14.42 1.97
C ASP A 19 -4.97 -12.97 2.26
N ASN A 20 -4.19 -12.25 3.08
CA ASN A 20 -4.39 -10.82 3.31
C ASN A 20 -4.39 -10.05 1.99
N VAL A 21 -3.41 -10.30 1.12
CA VAL A 21 -3.33 -9.66 -0.19
C VAL A 21 -4.50 -10.08 -1.07
N ALA A 22 -4.90 -11.35 -1.07
CA ALA A 22 -5.98 -11.87 -1.92
C ALA A 22 -7.39 -11.36 -1.56
N LEU A 23 -7.59 -10.75 -0.38
CA LEU A 23 -8.91 -10.32 0.10
C LEU A 23 -9.71 -9.49 -0.91
N PRO A 24 -9.16 -8.44 -1.56
CA PRO A 24 -9.94 -7.65 -2.52
C PRO A 24 -10.39 -8.46 -3.74
N LEU A 25 -9.57 -9.42 -4.18
CA LEU A 25 -9.88 -10.29 -5.30
C LEU A 25 -10.98 -11.31 -4.98
N LEU A 26 -11.12 -11.70 -3.71
CA LEU A 26 -12.22 -12.54 -3.24
C LEU A 26 -13.56 -11.85 -3.50
N TYR A 27 -13.66 -10.55 -3.21
CA TYR A 27 -14.86 -9.75 -3.45
C TYR A 27 -15.11 -9.46 -4.93
N GLN A 28 -14.11 -9.65 -5.80
CA GLN A 28 -14.28 -9.62 -7.26
C GLN A 28 -14.78 -10.96 -7.84
N GLY A 29 -14.93 -12.00 -7.01
CA GLY A 29 -15.41 -13.31 -7.45
C GLY A 29 -14.38 -14.13 -8.25
N LEU A 30 -13.10 -13.75 -8.24
CA LEU A 30 -12.06 -14.49 -8.95
C LEU A 30 -11.83 -15.88 -8.33
N ALA A 31 -11.54 -16.89 -9.15
CA ALA A 31 -11.29 -18.26 -8.66
C ALA A 31 -10.06 -18.34 -7.74
N PRO A 32 -10.02 -19.27 -6.75
CA PRO A 32 -8.93 -19.35 -5.77
C PRO A 32 -7.52 -19.39 -6.36
N ALA A 33 -7.31 -20.19 -7.41
CA ALA A 33 -6.02 -20.30 -8.08
C ALA A 33 -5.58 -18.98 -8.74
N VAL A 34 -6.53 -18.25 -9.34
CA VAL A 34 -6.26 -16.95 -9.98
C VAL A 34 -5.88 -15.90 -8.93
N ARG A 35 -6.60 -15.87 -7.79
CA ARG A 35 -6.29 -14.95 -6.69
C ARG A 35 -4.90 -15.20 -6.13
N ALA A 36 -4.56 -16.47 -5.87
CA ALA A 36 -3.25 -16.84 -5.35
C ALA A 36 -2.13 -16.42 -6.30
N ALA A 37 -2.27 -16.69 -7.60
CA ALA A 37 -1.28 -16.31 -8.61
C ALA A 37 -1.10 -14.79 -8.70
N GLN A 38 -2.21 -14.02 -8.75
CA GLN A 38 -2.14 -12.56 -8.83
C GLN A 38 -1.56 -11.93 -7.55
N SER A 39 -1.98 -12.40 -6.37
CA SER A 39 -1.43 -11.93 -5.10
C SER A 39 0.07 -12.23 -4.98
N LEU A 40 0.51 -13.41 -5.42
CA LEU A 40 1.92 -13.77 -5.39
C LEU A 40 2.74 -12.87 -6.33
N ALA A 41 2.26 -12.61 -7.55
CA ALA A 41 2.93 -11.70 -8.48
C ALA A 41 3.11 -10.29 -7.88
N VAL A 42 2.09 -9.74 -7.19
CA VAL A 42 2.23 -8.45 -6.51
C VAL A 42 3.23 -8.51 -5.36
N LEU A 43 3.22 -9.59 -4.57
CA LEU A 43 4.20 -9.78 -3.49
C LEU A 43 5.64 -9.88 -4.04
N GLU A 44 5.84 -10.46 -5.22
CA GLU A 44 7.14 -10.52 -5.91
C GLU A 44 7.62 -9.13 -6.31
N THR A 45 6.76 -8.29 -6.90
CA THR A 45 7.12 -6.90 -7.25
C THR A 45 7.54 -6.06 -6.04
N LEU A 46 7.02 -6.41 -4.86
CA LEU A 46 7.31 -5.77 -3.59
C LEU A 46 8.46 -6.43 -2.82
N GLY A 47 9.08 -7.47 -3.38
CA GLY A 47 10.20 -8.19 -2.77
C GLY A 47 9.84 -8.81 -1.42
N ILE A 48 8.63 -9.35 -1.28
CA ILE A 48 8.13 -9.96 -0.03
C ILE A 48 7.38 -11.29 -0.27
N ALA A 49 7.54 -11.89 -1.45
CA ALA A 49 6.94 -13.17 -1.80
C ALA A 49 7.42 -14.33 -0.91
N ASP A 50 8.65 -14.27 -0.37
CA ASP A 50 9.20 -15.26 0.56
C ASP A 50 8.42 -15.31 1.89
N LYS A 51 7.61 -14.28 2.18
CA LYS A 51 6.74 -14.20 3.36
C LYS A 51 5.31 -14.65 3.11
N ALA A 52 4.95 -15.08 1.89
CA ALA A 52 3.57 -15.37 1.50
C ALA A 52 2.82 -16.30 2.48
N GLY A 53 3.50 -17.31 3.04
CA GLY A 53 2.92 -18.26 3.99
C GLY A 53 2.96 -17.83 5.47
N GLN A 54 3.62 -16.73 5.81
CA GLN A 54 3.73 -16.24 7.19
C GLN A 54 2.47 -15.50 7.61
N ARG A 55 2.31 -15.27 8.93
CA ARG A 55 1.25 -14.42 9.47
C ARG A 55 1.78 -13.00 9.69
N PRO A 56 0.90 -11.98 9.70
CA PRO A 56 1.31 -10.59 9.96
C PRO A 56 2.14 -10.45 11.25
N ASP A 57 1.84 -11.19 12.30
CA ASP A 57 2.52 -11.07 13.59
C ASP A 57 4.02 -11.45 13.53
N ASP A 58 4.42 -12.24 12.53
CA ASP A 58 5.80 -12.65 12.30
C ASP A 58 6.62 -11.61 11.50
N LEU A 59 5.97 -10.54 11.03
CA LEU A 59 6.55 -9.54 10.15
C LEU A 59 7.05 -8.30 10.89
N SER A 60 8.16 -7.74 10.41
CA SER A 60 8.60 -6.40 10.79
C SER A 60 7.58 -5.33 10.35
N GLY A 61 7.65 -4.12 10.94
CA GLY A 61 6.78 -3.01 10.52
C GLY A 61 6.88 -2.70 9.02
N GLY A 62 8.11 -2.73 8.46
CA GLY A 62 8.30 -2.52 7.03
C GLY A 62 7.74 -3.63 6.14
N GLN A 63 7.82 -4.87 6.61
CA GLN A 63 7.20 -5.99 5.93
C GLN A 63 5.66 -5.87 5.96
N LYS A 64 5.06 -5.54 7.12
CA LYS A 64 3.62 -5.29 7.24
C LYS A 64 3.15 -4.19 6.30
N GLN A 65 3.92 -3.11 6.16
CA GLN A 65 3.59 -2.03 5.24
C GLN A 65 3.58 -2.47 3.78
N ARG A 66 4.60 -3.23 3.35
CA ARG A 66 4.63 -3.80 1.99
C ARG A 66 3.44 -4.71 1.73
N VAL A 67 3.02 -5.53 2.71
CA VAL A 67 1.81 -6.36 2.59
C VAL A 67 0.54 -5.52 2.49
N ALA A 68 0.43 -4.43 3.26
CA ALA A 68 -0.71 -3.52 3.18
C ALA A 68 -0.82 -2.84 1.81
N ILE A 69 0.33 -2.40 1.26
CA ILE A 69 0.43 -1.85 -0.11
C ILE A 69 0.06 -2.92 -1.14
N ALA A 70 0.60 -4.14 -1.01
CA ALA A 70 0.29 -5.26 -1.91
C ALA A 70 -1.22 -5.51 -1.98
N ARG A 71 -1.87 -5.55 -0.81
CA ARG A 71 -3.33 -5.71 -0.71
C ARG A 71 -4.07 -4.57 -1.40
N ALA A 72 -3.61 -3.32 -1.25
CA ALA A 72 -4.24 -2.19 -1.92
C ALA A 72 -4.05 -2.22 -3.45
N LEU A 73 -2.91 -2.74 -3.93
CA LEU A 73 -2.55 -2.79 -5.35
C LEU A 73 -3.13 -3.97 -6.13
N VAL A 74 -3.34 -5.13 -5.48
CA VAL A 74 -3.68 -6.36 -6.20
C VAL A 74 -4.94 -6.23 -7.05
N ALA A 75 -5.89 -5.38 -6.63
CA ALA A 75 -7.13 -5.11 -7.34
C ALA A 75 -6.98 -4.13 -8.51
N GLN A 76 -5.75 -3.73 -8.86
CA GLN A 76 -5.40 -2.75 -9.88
C GLN A 76 -6.28 -1.48 -9.76
N PRO A 77 -6.21 -0.77 -8.62
CA PRO A 77 -7.09 0.36 -8.39
C PRO A 77 -6.74 1.52 -9.33
N ALA A 78 -7.76 2.25 -9.80
CA ALA A 78 -7.55 3.49 -10.54
C ALA A 78 -7.14 4.66 -9.62
N LEU A 79 -7.47 4.55 -8.32
CA LEU A 79 -7.15 5.52 -7.28
C LEU A 79 -6.62 4.78 -6.05
N MET A 80 -5.45 5.20 -5.55
CA MET A 80 -4.90 4.81 -4.27
C MET A 80 -4.96 5.97 -3.29
N ILE A 81 -5.50 5.71 -2.10
CA ILE A 81 -5.44 6.60 -0.95
C ILE A 81 -4.47 6.00 0.06
N ALA A 82 -3.50 6.79 0.49
CA ALA A 82 -2.46 6.35 1.41
C ALA A 82 -2.39 7.30 2.61
N ASP A 83 -2.76 6.79 3.79
CA ASP A 83 -2.71 7.53 5.05
C ASP A 83 -1.41 7.22 5.80
N GLU A 84 -0.48 8.18 5.76
CA GLU A 84 0.89 8.09 6.30
C GLU A 84 1.62 6.76 5.96
N PRO A 85 1.78 6.43 4.66
CA PRO A 85 2.26 5.11 4.24
C PRO A 85 3.73 4.80 4.54
N THR A 86 4.45 5.74 5.16
CA THR A 86 5.87 5.60 5.49
C THR A 86 6.16 5.86 6.97
N GLY A 87 5.17 6.27 7.77
CA GLY A 87 5.40 6.75 9.15
C GLY A 87 5.99 5.69 10.09
N SER A 88 5.82 4.41 9.78
CA SER A 88 6.35 3.28 10.55
C SER A 88 7.62 2.66 9.97
N LEU A 89 8.22 3.27 8.95
CA LEU A 89 9.38 2.74 8.22
C LEU A 89 10.66 3.48 8.60
N ASP A 90 11.79 2.78 8.56
CA ASP A 90 13.08 3.47 8.51
C ASP A 90 13.25 4.23 7.18
N PRO A 91 14.13 5.25 7.14
CA PRO A 91 14.24 6.15 5.99
C PRO A 91 14.51 5.46 4.64
N ARG A 92 15.26 4.35 4.65
CA ARG A 92 15.59 3.63 3.42
C ARG A 92 14.37 2.91 2.86
N HIS A 93 13.66 2.16 3.69
CA HIS A 93 12.44 1.48 3.24
C HIS A 93 11.30 2.47 2.92
N ALA A 94 11.24 3.61 3.61
CA ALA A 94 10.32 4.70 3.28
C ALA A 94 10.53 5.21 1.85
N ASP A 95 11.79 5.45 1.46
CA ASP A 95 12.11 5.93 0.11
C ASP A 95 11.80 4.90 -0.98
N GLU A 96 12.07 3.61 -0.74
CA GLU A 96 11.71 2.52 -1.66
C GLU A 96 10.19 2.47 -1.91
N VAL A 97 9.39 2.51 -0.84
CA VAL A 97 7.92 2.52 -0.93
C VAL A 97 7.42 3.75 -1.69
N MET A 98 7.99 4.92 -1.41
CA MET A 98 7.59 6.16 -2.08
C MET A 98 7.96 6.17 -3.56
N THR A 99 9.11 5.61 -3.91
CA THR A 99 9.54 5.45 -5.31
C THR A 99 8.56 4.59 -6.08
N LEU A 100 8.17 3.44 -5.53
CA LEU A 100 7.14 2.59 -6.13
C LEU A 100 5.81 3.32 -6.32
N LEU A 101 5.32 4.03 -5.29
CA LEU A 101 4.06 4.77 -5.37
C LEU A 101 4.13 5.88 -6.44
N CYS A 102 5.27 6.56 -6.57
CA CYS A 102 5.50 7.53 -7.63
C CYS A 102 5.51 6.89 -9.03
N GLU A 103 6.15 5.73 -9.21
CA GLU A 103 6.16 5.00 -10.48
C GLU A 103 4.75 4.56 -10.89
N LEU A 104 3.97 4.03 -9.95
CA LEU A 104 2.57 3.67 -10.19
C LEU A 104 1.73 4.90 -10.55
N ASN A 105 1.99 6.05 -9.91
CA ASN A 105 1.33 7.30 -10.28
C ASN A 105 1.70 7.76 -11.70
N GLN A 106 2.96 7.59 -12.11
CA GLN A 106 3.40 7.87 -13.47
C GLN A 106 2.78 6.92 -14.49
N ALA A 107 2.53 5.66 -14.10
CA ALA A 107 1.82 4.67 -14.91
C ALA A 107 0.30 4.90 -15.04
N GLY A 108 -0.24 5.94 -14.41
CA GLY A 108 -1.65 6.36 -14.57
C GLY A 108 -2.55 6.11 -13.36
N MET A 109 -2.04 5.53 -12.27
CA MET A 109 -2.79 5.40 -11.02
C MET A 109 -2.92 6.77 -10.32
N ALA A 110 -4.13 7.23 -10.03
CA ALA A 110 -4.29 8.40 -9.18
C ALA A 110 -3.81 8.07 -7.75
N LEU A 111 -3.02 8.96 -7.14
CA LEU A 111 -2.50 8.78 -5.78
C LEU A 111 -2.84 10.00 -4.94
N VAL A 112 -3.54 9.77 -3.83
CA VAL A 112 -3.78 10.76 -2.78
C VAL A 112 -3.07 10.28 -1.53
N MET A 113 -2.18 11.09 -1.00
CA MET A 113 -1.37 10.74 0.17
C MET A 113 -1.53 11.77 1.27
N VAL A 114 -1.74 11.30 2.49
CA VAL A 114 -1.67 12.11 3.70
C VAL A 114 -0.31 11.85 4.34
N THR A 115 0.42 12.91 4.66
CA THR A 115 1.73 12.81 5.33
C THR A 115 2.06 14.09 6.07
N HIS A 116 2.76 13.98 7.19
CA HIS A 116 3.39 15.12 7.88
C HIS A 116 4.85 15.33 7.43
N ASP A 117 5.40 14.42 6.62
CA ASP A 117 6.75 14.53 6.08
C ASP A 117 6.77 15.44 4.85
N LEU A 118 7.34 16.63 5.02
CA LEU A 118 7.45 17.63 3.96
C LEU A 118 8.40 17.21 2.82
N VAL A 119 9.40 16.38 3.10
CA VAL A 119 10.32 15.86 2.07
C VAL A 119 9.57 14.91 1.15
N LEU A 120 8.72 14.03 1.70
CA LEU A 120 7.87 13.16 0.91
C LEU A 120 6.79 13.93 0.17
N ALA A 121 6.15 14.89 0.82
CA ALA A 121 5.15 15.75 0.17
C ALA A 121 5.75 16.51 -1.03
N ALA A 122 7.02 16.92 -0.96
CA ALA A 122 7.70 17.61 -2.05
C ALA A 122 7.80 16.78 -3.35
N ARG A 123 7.69 15.44 -3.29
CA ARG A 123 7.66 14.55 -4.46
C ARG A 123 6.32 14.56 -5.20
N ALA A 124 5.25 15.06 -4.56
CA ALA A 124 3.92 15.11 -5.15
C ALA A 124 3.81 16.25 -6.17
N LYS A 125 2.99 16.03 -7.21
CA LYS A 125 2.70 17.04 -8.26
C LYS A 125 1.91 18.24 -7.71
N SER A 126 1.08 18.00 -6.70
CA SER A 126 0.23 19.00 -6.05
C SER A 126 0.25 18.76 -4.53
N ARG A 127 0.13 19.81 -3.72
CA ARG A 127 0.22 19.72 -2.27
C ARG A 127 -0.80 20.61 -1.59
N TRP A 128 -1.79 20.00 -0.96
CA TRP A 128 -2.77 20.75 -0.17
C TRP A 128 -2.42 20.72 1.31
N ARG A 129 -2.54 21.86 1.97
CA ARG A 129 -2.43 21.93 3.44
C ARG A 129 -3.82 22.08 4.04
N ILE A 130 -4.16 21.22 4.99
CA ILE A 130 -5.40 21.29 5.76
C ILE A 130 -5.10 21.79 7.18
N ALA A 131 -5.86 22.77 7.66
CA ALA A 131 -5.81 23.23 9.04
C ALA A 131 -7.23 23.53 9.54
N ALA A 132 -7.55 23.08 10.75
CA ALA A 132 -8.88 23.23 11.36
C ALA A 132 -10.05 22.82 10.43
N GLY A 133 -9.88 21.71 9.71
CA GLY A 133 -10.89 21.18 8.78
C GLY A 133 -11.07 21.98 7.49
N ARG A 134 -10.18 22.92 7.17
CA ARG A 134 -10.21 23.72 5.93
C ARG A 134 -8.91 23.61 5.15
N ILE A 135 -9.01 23.66 3.82
CA ILE A 135 -7.83 23.81 2.96
C ILE A 135 -7.32 25.25 3.13
N VAL A 136 -6.05 25.39 3.48
CA VAL A 136 -5.40 26.68 3.75
C VAL A 136 -4.26 26.99 2.79
N HIS A 137 -3.89 26.05 1.90
CA HIS A 137 -2.88 26.22 0.85
C HIS A 137 -3.06 25.17 -0.26
N ASP A 138 -2.76 25.54 -1.51
CA ASP A 138 -2.69 24.71 -2.73
C ASP A 138 -1.31 24.89 -3.40
#